data_AF-A0A661LH28-F1
#
_entry.id   AF-A0A661LH28-F1
#
_cell.length_a   1.000
_cell.length_b   1.000
_cell.length_c   1.000
_cell.angle_alpha   90.00
_cell.angle_beta   90.00
_cell.angle_gamma   90.00
#
_symmetry.space_group_name_H-M   'P 1'
#
loop_
_entity.id
_entity.type
_entity.pdbx_description
1 polymer ?
#
loop_
_entity_poly.entity_id
_entity_poly.type
_entity_poly.pdbx_seq_one_letter_code
_entity_poly.pdbx_strand_id
1 'polypeptide(L)'
;MGADTGDDLFIKQLAEGSAPWAIPWPCVHEFLAIVTHPRIYQPPTPLSRALEQVEAWLKSPSLVMLSEGEGYWRELRFIMQKSVRLIIHLAVLTRGMYLFPMAGVSFIER
;
A
#
# COMPACT_ATOMS: atom_id res chain seq x y z
N MET A 1 8.72 -29.55 -4.46
CA MET A 1 7.82 -29.35 -5.61
C MET A 1 6.91 -28.20 -5.23
N GLY A 2 7.46 -26.98 -5.26
CA GLY A 2 6.82 -25.75 -4.78
C GLY A 2 6.67 -24.80 -5.95
N ALA A 3 5.57 -24.04 -5.93
CA ALA A 3 5.05 -23.26 -7.04
C ALA A 3 6.06 -22.23 -7.59
N ASP A 4 6.75 -22.58 -8.67
CA ASP A 4 7.38 -21.61 -9.58
C ASP A 4 6.25 -21.04 -10.45
N THR A 5 5.49 -20.11 -9.87
CA THR A 5 4.40 -19.41 -10.55
C THR A 5 5.07 -18.25 -11.30
N GLY A 6 4.78 -18.09 -12.60
CA GLY A 6 5.49 -17.16 -13.49
C GLY A 6 5.60 -15.68 -13.05
N ASP A 7 4.91 -15.29 -11.97
CA ASP A 7 5.00 -13.99 -11.32
C ASP A 7 6.37 -13.76 -10.63
N ASP A 8 6.97 -14.80 -10.04
CA ASP A 8 8.30 -14.71 -9.41
C ASP A 8 9.38 -14.36 -10.45
N LEU A 9 9.21 -14.87 -11.67
CA LEU A 9 10.10 -14.57 -12.79
C LEU A 9 10.03 -13.09 -13.18
N PHE A 10 8.83 -12.49 -13.15
CA PHE A 10 8.63 -11.09 -13.52
C PHE A 10 9.20 -10.12 -12.49
N ILE A 11 8.95 -10.38 -11.19
CA ILE A 11 9.52 -9.57 -10.11
C ILE A 11 11.04 -9.65 -10.11
N LYS A 12 11.61 -10.84 -10.33
CA LYS A 12 13.04 -11.02 -10.46
C LYS A 12 13.63 -10.26 -11.66
N GLN A 13 12.97 -10.32 -12.82
CA GLN A 13 13.38 -9.58 -14.01
C GLN A 13 13.38 -8.06 -13.80
N LEU A 14 12.42 -7.51 -13.06
CA LEU A 14 12.40 -6.08 -12.72
C LEU A 14 13.52 -5.72 -11.73
N ALA A 15 13.71 -6.53 -10.68
CA ALA A 15 14.67 -6.24 -9.63
C ALA A 15 16.14 -6.35 -10.10
N GLU A 16 16.45 -7.31 -10.97
CA GLU A 16 17.79 -7.57 -11.51
C GLU A 16 18.04 -6.89 -12.86
N GLY A 17 16.99 -6.44 -13.55
CA GLY A 17 17.04 -5.82 -14.87
C GLY A 17 17.27 -4.31 -14.85
N SER A 18 17.42 -3.74 -16.04
CA SER A 18 17.63 -2.31 -16.25
C SER A 18 16.34 -1.50 -16.39
N ALA A 19 15.19 -2.16 -16.49
CA ALA A 19 13.89 -1.49 -16.55
C ALA A 19 13.61 -0.81 -15.21
N PRO A 20 13.23 0.47 -15.18
CA PRO A 20 12.94 1.16 -13.94
C PRO A 20 11.71 0.56 -13.27
N TRP A 21 11.80 0.39 -11.97
CA TRP A 21 10.70 -0.03 -11.10
C TRP A 21 10.74 0.80 -9.83
N ALA A 22 9.65 0.79 -9.06
CA ALA A 22 9.50 1.74 -7.97
C ALA A 22 8.85 1.14 -6.72
N ILE A 23 9.32 1.60 -5.55
CA ILE A 23 8.73 1.31 -4.25
C ILE A 23 8.34 2.64 -3.59
N PRO A 24 7.06 2.84 -3.23
CA PRO A 24 6.67 3.94 -2.35
C PRO A 24 7.26 3.76 -0.95
N TRP A 25 7.79 4.83 -0.35
CA TRP A 25 8.22 4.83 1.05
C TRP A 25 7.15 4.34 2.03
N PRO A 26 5.84 4.66 1.87
CA PRO A 26 4.79 4.06 2.68
C PRO A 26 4.81 2.52 2.70
N CYS A 27 5.11 1.87 1.57
CA CYS A 27 5.20 0.41 1.49
C CYS A 27 6.39 -0.13 2.29
N VAL A 28 7.52 0.59 2.34
CA VAL A 28 8.67 0.21 3.19
C VAL A 28 8.32 0.33 4.67
N HIS A 29 7.62 1.40 5.06
CA HIS A 29 7.16 1.57 6.44
C HIS A 29 6.20 0.46 6.85
N GLU A 30 5.24 0.13 5.97
CA GLU A 30 4.29 -0.96 6.21
C GLU A 30 5.00 -2.31 6.27
N PHE A 31 5.93 -2.61 5.36
CA PHE A 31 6.74 -3.82 5.40
C PHE A 31 7.44 -3.98 6.75
N LEU A 32 8.20 -2.96 7.18
CA LEU A 32 8.93 -2.99 8.45
C LEU A 32 7.98 -3.16 9.65
N ALA A 33 6.86 -2.44 9.65
CA ALA A 33 5.85 -2.54 10.70
C ALA A 33 5.27 -3.95 10.77
N ILE A 34 4.93 -4.57 9.64
CA ILE A 34 4.31 -5.89 9.58
C ILE A 34 5.29 -6.99 9.98
N VAL A 35 6.47 -7.06 9.34
CA VAL A 35 7.39 -8.20 9.52
C VAL A 35 8.03 -8.25 10.91
N THR A 36 8.12 -7.10 11.57
CA THR A 36 8.67 -6.99 12.94
C THR A 36 7.60 -7.06 14.02
N HIS A 37 6.30 -7.07 13.66
CA HIS A 37 5.24 -7.03 14.66
C HIS A 37 5.05 -8.39 15.36
N PRO A 38 5.21 -8.48 16.70
CA PRO A 38 5.13 -9.75 17.45
C PRO A 38 3.75 -10.43 17.43
N ARG A 39 2.70 -9.74 16.98
CA ARG A 39 1.34 -10.29 16.89
C ARG A 39 0.94 -10.72 15.48
N ILE A 40 1.66 -10.30 14.44
CA ILE A 40 1.40 -10.73 13.06
C ILE A 40 2.24 -11.97 12.73
N TYR A 41 3.54 -11.94 13.05
CA TYR A 41 4.44 -13.08 12.85
C TYR A 41 5.03 -13.58 14.17
N GLN A 42 5.10 -14.91 14.32
CA GLN A 42 5.66 -15.58 15.50
C GLN A 42 6.61 -16.72 15.09
N PRO A 43 7.92 -16.58 15.33
CA PRO A 43 8.60 -15.38 15.86
C PRO A 43 8.57 -14.22 14.84
N PRO A 44 8.54 -12.95 15.27
CA PRO A 44 8.68 -11.83 14.36
C PRO A 44 10.08 -11.82 13.75
N THR A 45 10.21 -11.26 12.54
CA THR A 45 11.52 -11.04 11.93
C THR A 45 12.30 -10.04 12.79
N PRO A 46 13.55 -10.36 13.18
CA PRO A 46 14.40 -9.39 13.88
C PRO A 46 14.57 -8.12 13.06
N LEU A 47 14.48 -6.96 13.70
CA LEU A 47 14.57 -5.66 13.02
C LEU A 47 15.82 -5.54 12.13
N SER A 48 16.97 -6.04 12.58
CA SER A 48 18.21 -6.03 11.79
C SER A 48 18.07 -6.75 10.45
N ARG A 49 17.42 -7.92 10.42
CA ARG A 49 17.18 -8.67 9.17
C ARG A 49 16.18 -7.97 8.25
N ALA A 50 15.17 -7.33 8.82
CA ALA A 50 14.23 -6.54 8.04
C ALA A 50 14.92 -5.33 7.38
N LEU A 51 15.83 -4.66 8.09
CA LEU A 51 16.64 -3.57 7.55
C LEU A 51 17.61 -4.05 6.47
N GLU A 52 18.32 -5.16 6.68
CA GLU A 52 19.18 -5.78 5.66
C GLU A 52 18.40 -6.07 4.37
N GLN A 53 17.14 -6.51 4.47
CA GLN A 53 16.28 -6.74 3.32
C GLN A 53 15.94 -5.45 2.57
N VAL A 54 15.63 -4.36 3.28
CA VAL A 54 15.37 -3.05 2.66
C VAL A 54 16.64 -2.53 1.98
N GLU A 55 17.79 -2.65 2.63
CA GLU A 55 19.09 -2.30 2.03
C GLU A 55 19.37 -3.12 0.77
N ALA A 56 18.97 -4.39 0.73
CA ALA A 56 19.10 -5.22 -0.47
C ALA A 56 18.26 -4.70 -1.64
N TRP A 57 17.03 -4.23 -1.41
CA TRP A 57 16.22 -3.60 -2.46
C TRP A 57 16.85 -2.30 -2.95
N LEU A 58 17.33 -1.45 -2.03
CA LEU A 58 17.98 -0.17 -2.36
C LEU A 58 19.28 -0.31 -3.16
N LYS A 59 19.87 -1.52 -3.22
CA LYS A 59 21.02 -1.83 -4.08
C LYS A 59 20.64 -2.07 -5.54
N SER A 60 19.36 -2.25 -5.87
CA SER A 60 18.92 -2.40 -7.26
C SER A 60 19.18 -1.08 -8.02
N PRO A 61 19.96 -1.10 -9.11
CA PRO A 61 20.37 0.12 -9.81
C PRO A 61 19.22 0.82 -10.54
N SER A 62 18.13 0.11 -10.79
CA SER A 62 16.94 0.59 -11.51
C SER A 62 15.78 0.94 -10.57
N LEU A 63 15.94 0.75 -9.25
CA LEU A 63 14.91 1.08 -8.27
C LEU A 63 14.82 2.59 -8.04
N VAL A 64 13.59 3.11 -8.11
CA VAL A 64 13.24 4.48 -7.75
C VAL A 64 12.33 4.47 -6.52
N MET A 65 12.70 5.23 -5.49
CA MET A 65 11.82 5.43 -4.33
C MET A 65 10.80 6.53 -4.61
N LEU A 66 9.52 6.25 -4.35
CA LEU A 66 8.45 7.25 -4.47
C LEU A 66 8.08 7.80 -3.09
N SER A 67 7.96 9.11 -3.00
CA SER A 67 7.40 9.80 -1.84
C SER A 67 6.25 10.70 -2.27
N GLU A 68 5.36 11.00 -1.34
CA GLU A 68 4.36 12.05 -1.51
C GLU A 68 5.05 13.38 -1.76
N GLY A 69 4.95 13.88 -2.99
CA GLY A 69 5.46 15.18 -3.37
C GLY A 69 4.58 16.33 -2.88
N GLU A 70 5.07 17.56 -3.07
CA GLU A 70 4.27 18.74 -2.81
C GLU A 70 2.96 18.72 -3.61
N GLY A 71 1.84 19.03 -2.95
CA GLY A 71 0.51 18.98 -3.57
C GLY A 71 -0.13 17.59 -3.62
N TYR A 72 0.54 16.52 -3.20
CA TYR A 72 -0.03 15.16 -3.16
C TYR A 72 -1.40 15.13 -2.46
N TRP A 73 -1.51 15.75 -1.28
CA TRP A 73 -2.77 15.81 -0.54
C TRP A 73 -3.91 16.47 -1.34
N ARG A 74 -3.61 17.53 -2.10
CA ARG A 74 -4.61 18.20 -2.92
C ARG A 74 -5.17 17.25 -3.99
N GLU A 75 -4.28 16.54 -4.68
CA GLU A 75 -4.66 15.60 -5.74
C GLU A 75 -5.38 14.38 -5.16
N LEU A 76 -4.87 13.80 -4.07
CA LEU A 76 -5.51 12.70 -3.38
C LEU A 76 -6.92 13.09 -2.92
N ARG A 77 -7.06 14.25 -2.28
CA ARG A 77 -8.35 14.80 -1.84
C ARG A 77 -9.31 14.95 -3.03
N PHE A 78 -8.84 15.49 -4.15
CA PHE A 78 -9.65 15.65 -5.36
C PHE A 78 -10.13 14.30 -5.91
N ILE A 79 -9.24 13.30 -6.01
CA ILE A 79 -9.56 11.95 -6.48
C ILE A 79 -10.55 11.28 -5.53
N MET A 80 -10.34 11.36 -4.22
CA MET A 80 -11.23 10.79 -3.21
C MET A 80 -12.61 11.45 -3.27
N GLN A 81 -12.69 12.77 -3.41
CA GLN A 81 -13.97 13.47 -3.55
C GLN A 81 -14.73 13.06 -4.82
N LYS A 82 -14.04 12.83 -5.93
CA LYS A 82 -14.66 12.36 -7.18
C LYS A 82 -15.06 10.88 -7.12
N SER A 83 -14.21 10.03 -6.54
CA SER A 83 -14.41 8.58 -6.49
C SER A 83 -15.48 8.20 -5.47
N VAL A 84 -15.52 8.89 -4.32
CA VAL A 84 -16.61 8.73 -3.34
C VAL A 84 -17.93 9.27 -3.90
N ARG A 85 -17.92 10.29 -4.76
CA ARG A 85 -19.14 10.77 -5.43
C ARG A 85 -19.72 9.73 -6.38
N LEU A 86 -18.90 8.96 -7.10
CA LEU A 86 -19.35 7.83 -7.93
C LEU A 86 -19.91 6.69 -7.08
N ILE A 87 -19.26 6.34 -5.96
CA ILE A 87 -19.77 5.32 -5.04
C ILE A 87 -21.09 5.77 -4.40
N ILE A 88 -21.23 7.02 -3.99
CA ILE A 88 -22.50 7.55 -3.44
C ILE A 88 -23.55 7.69 -4.55
N HIS A 89 -23.24 8.11 -5.77
CA HIS A 89 -24.24 8.18 -6.85
C HIS A 89 -24.71 6.80 -7.27
N LEU A 90 -23.82 5.80 -7.36
CA LEU A 90 -24.21 4.39 -7.54
C LEU A 90 -24.99 3.87 -6.32
N ALA A 91 -24.57 4.18 -5.09
CA ALA A 91 -25.26 3.76 -3.87
C ALA A 91 -26.61 4.47 -3.66
N VAL A 92 -26.80 5.69 -4.14
CA VAL A 92 -28.06 6.46 -4.05
C VAL A 92 -29.02 6.06 -5.18
N LEU A 93 -28.52 5.76 -6.39
CA LEU A 93 -29.34 5.18 -7.46
C LEU A 93 -29.75 3.72 -7.16
N THR A 94 -29.00 2.99 -6.34
CA THR A 94 -29.39 1.66 -5.83
C THR A 94 -30.16 1.70 -4.51
N ARG A 95 -30.16 2.83 -3.77
CA ARG A 95 -30.96 3.06 -2.54
C ARG A 95 -32.32 3.72 -2.81
N GLY A 96 -33.02 3.26 -3.85
CA GLY A 96 -34.50 3.30 -3.89
C GLY A 96 -35.15 2.22 -3.02
N MET A 97 -34.35 1.36 -2.40
CA MET A 97 -34.78 0.27 -1.52
C MET A 97 -33.75 0.16 -0.38
N TYR A 98 -34.20 -0.04 0.86
CA TYR A 98 -33.40 -0.09 2.10
C TYR A 98 -33.16 1.25 2.82
N LEU A 99 -34.25 1.71 3.43
CA LEU A 99 -34.28 2.38 4.73
C LEU A 99 -33.39 1.62 5.75
N PHE A 100 -32.32 2.23 6.27
CA PHE A 100 -31.82 1.92 7.62
C PHE A 100 -30.98 3.11 8.17
N PRO A 101 -31.11 3.46 9.47
CA PRO A 101 -30.80 4.78 9.97
C PRO A 101 -29.37 4.92 10.49
N MET A 102 -28.96 6.18 10.50
CA MET A 102 -27.72 6.76 11.00
C MET A 102 -27.60 6.60 12.52
N ALA A 103 -26.53 6.00 13.01
CA ALA A 103 -25.98 6.30 14.33
C ALA A 103 -24.51 5.89 14.43
N GLY A 104 -23.64 6.86 14.73
CA GLY A 104 -22.42 6.61 15.49
C GLY A 104 -21.13 6.40 14.70
N VAL A 105 -20.59 7.45 14.09
CA VAL A 105 -19.14 7.62 14.00
C VAL A 105 -18.80 9.03 14.45
N SER A 106 -18.46 9.16 15.73
CA SER A 106 -17.89 10.37 16.33
C SER A 106 -16.47 10.55 15.78
N PHE A 107 -16.34 11.61 14.99
CA PHE A 107 -15.11 12.22 14.48
C PHE A 107 -14.16 12.56 15.63
N ILE A 108 -12.93 12.04 15.59
CA ILE A 108 -11.85 12.42 16.51
C ILE A 108 -11.09 13.58 15.85
N GLU A 109 -11.31 14.80 16.36
CA GLU A 109 -10.32 15.88 16.30
C GLU A 109 -9.42 15.74 17.54
N ARG A 110 -8.13 15.46 17.33
CA ARG A 110 -7.00 16.04 18.06
C ARG A 110 -5.74 15.94 17.20
#